data_AF-A0A8T7C457-F1
#
_entry.id   AF-A0A8T7C457-F1
#
_cell.length_a   1.000
_cell.length_b   1.000
_cell.length_c   1.000
_cell.angle_alpha   90.00
_cell.angle_beta   90.00
_cell.angle_gamma   90.00
#
_symmetry.space_group_name_H-M   'P 1'
#
loop_
_entity.id
_entity.type
_entity.pdbx_description
1 polymer ?
#
loop_
_entity_poly.entity_id
_entity_poly.type
_entity_poly.pdbx_seq_one_letter_code
_entity_poly.pdbx_strand_id
1 'polypeptide(L)'
;RNSQELRRLGDDVLKMYFLQWLVDDGLFIDLRSGRFSVSDDRLAYVPNGLWIRLRTEFRQGMLSLYRSFYNSDEQEFEHALMQMGMLKPDMSAASRSELKALLHQHFGIDQQQQRFSIDTFKSSFDDLFGFFIANDYKLHSDFVFVGFYLITLYLTLEQCGQSHDVRAISCATLG
;
A
#
# COMPACT_ATOMS: atom_id res chain seq x y z
N ARG A 1 -20.36 2.94 16.88
CA ARG A 1 -19.06 2.38 17.30
C ARG A 1 -18.28 3.49 17.98
N ASN A 2 -17.68 3.22 19.13
CA ASN A 2 -16.81 4.18 19.81
C ASN A 2 -15.51 4.35 18.99
N SER A 3 -14.85 5.51 19.07
CA SER A 3 -13.62 5.83 18.33
C SER A 3 -12.52 4.77 18.52
N GLN A 4 -12.41 4.17 19.70
CA GLN A 4 -11.48 3.08 19.97
C GLN A 4 -11.77 1.83 19.14
N GLU A 5 -13.04 1.46 18.98
CA GLU A 5 -13.45 0.30 18.17
C GLU A 5 -13.18 0.55 16.69
N LEU A 6 -13.42 1.77 16.20
CA LEU A 6 -13.12 2.16 14.83
C LEU A 6 -11.61 2.16 14.56
N ARG A 7 -10.80 2.57 15.55
CA ARG A 7 -9.34 2.54 15.43
C ARG A 7 -8.84 1.10 15.34
N ARG A 8 -9.30 0.24 16.26
CA ARG A 8 -8.97 -1.18 16.27
C ARG A 8 -9.36 -1.86 14.96
N LEU A 9 -10.53 -1.55 14.42
CA LEU A 9 -10.97 -2.06 13.12
C LEU A 9 -9.99 -1.67 12.01
N GLY A 10 -9.62 -0.39 11.91
CA GLY A 10 -8.67 0.05 10.89
C GLY A 10 -7.28 -0.55 11.07
N ASP A 11 -6.80 -0.70 12.31
CA ASP A 11 -5.53 -1.38 12.60
C ASP A 11 -5.57 -2.85 12.15
N ASP A 12 -6.66 -3.56 12.42
CA ASP A 12 -6.81 -4.96 12.03
C ASP A 12 -6.96 -5.13 10.50
N VAL A 13 -7.62 -4.19 9.83
CA VAL A 13 -7.67 -4.13 8.35
C VAL A 13 -6.27 -3.87 7.76
N LEU A 14 -5.49 -2.96 8.35
CA LEU A 14 -4.10 -2.71 7.92
C LEU A 14 -3.20 -3.93 8.15
N LYS A 15 -3.32 -4.63 9.29
CA LYS A 15 -2.60 -5.88 9.53
C LYS A 15 -2.95 -6.92 8.48
N MET A 16 -4.25 -7.12 8.21
CA MET A 16 -4.68 -8.03 7.17
C MET A 16 -4.09 -7.62 5.81
N TYR A 17 -4.14 -6.34 5.47
CA TYR A 17 -3.57 -5.81 4.24
C TYR A 17 -2.10 -6.21 4.06
N PHE A 18 -1.28 -6.01 5.11
CA PHE A 18 0.14 -6.33 5.09
C PHE A 18 0.39 -7.85 5.06
N LEU A 19 -0.32 -8.63 5.87
CA LEU A 19 -0.16 -10.09 5.93
C LEU A 19 -0.38 -10.77 4.57
N GLN A 20 -1.31 -10.27 3.75
CA GLN A 20 -1.57 -10.88 2.45
C GLN A 20 -0.33 -10.86 1.53
N TRP A 21 0.56 -9.86 1.66
CA TRP A 21 1.79 -9.82 0.84
C TRP A 21 2.75 -10.98 1.12
N LEU A 22 2.68 -11.57 2.32
CA LEU A 22 3.48 -12.75 2.70
C LEU A 22 2.93 -14.06 2.12
N VAL A 23 1.73 -14.03 1.51
CA VAL A 23 1.08 -15.22 0.94
C VAL A 23 1.38 -15.30 -0.55
N ASP A 24 1.90 -16.44 -0.99
CA ASP A 24 2.36 -16.65 -2.37
C ASP A 24 1.22 -17.02 -3.34
N ASP A 25 0.10 -17.48 -2.80
CA ASP A 25 -1.06 -17.96 -3.57
C ASP A 25 -1.95 -16.82 -4.10
N GLY A 26 -1.82 -15.62 -3.55
CA GLY A 26 -2.51 -14.43 -4.03
C GLY A 26 -3.03 -13.51 -2.93
N LEU A 27 -3.68 -12.43 -3.36
CA LEU A 27 -4.25 -11.38 -2.52
C LEU A 27 -5.74 -11.27 -2.80
N PHE A 28 -6.56 -11.17 -1.76
CA PHE A 28 -7.92 -10.65 -1.87
C PHE A 28 -7.87 -9.12 -1.87
N ILE A 29 -8.26 -8.53 -3.00
CA ILE A 29 -8.09 -7.08 -3.24
C ILE A 29 -9.34 -6.25 -2.98
N ASP A 30 -10.44 -6.88 -2.58
CA ASP A 30 -11.63 -6.16 -2.08
C ASP A 30 -11.59 -6.07 -0.56
N LEU A 31 -11.10 -4.92 -0.07
CA LEU A 31 -11.11 -4.57 1.34
C LEU A 31 -12.19 -3.55 1.67
N ARG A 32 -13.30 -3.45 0.92
CA ARG A 32 -14.40 -2.55 1.28
C ARG A 32 -15.08 -2.98 2.58
N SER A 33 -15.57 -2.04 3.36
CA SER A 33 -16.14 -2.26 4.70
C SER A 33 -17.23 -3.34 4.75
N GLY A 34 -18.03 -3.48 3.69
CA GLY A 34 -19.03 -4.54 3.54
C GLY A 34 -18.47 -5.96 3.42
N ARG A 35 -17.15 -6.15 3.46
CA ARG A 35 -16.46 -7.46 3.56
C ARG A 35 -16.05 -7.78 4.99
N PHE A 36 -16.25 -6.87 5.94
CA PHE A 36 -15.82 -7.03 7.32
C PHE A 36 -17.00 -7.07 8.28
N SER A 37 -16.91 -7.96 9.26
CA SER A 37 -17.79 -8.00 10.42
C SER A 37 -16.94 -8.13 11.68
N VAL A 38 -17.48 -7.68 12.81
CA VAL A 38 -16.84 -7.84 14.11
C VAL A 38 -17.69 -8.83 14.91
N SER A 39 -17.09 -9.93 15.35
CA SER A 39 -17.70 -10.93 16.24
C SER A 39 -16.71 -11.29 17.33
N ASP A 40 -17.14 -11.29 18.58
CA ASP A 40 -16.32 -11.71 19.74
C ASP A 40 -14.92 -11.06 19.79
N ASP A 41 -14.86 -9.74 19.58
CA ASP A 41 -13.60 -8.97 19.51
C ASP A 41 -12.63 -9.41 18.41
N ARG A 42 -13.11 -10.13 17.39
CA ARG A 42 -12.33 -10.53 16.22
C ARG A 42 -12.90 -9.90 14.96
N LEU A 43 -11.99 -9.50 14.08
CA LEU A 43 -12.33 -9.10 12.72
C LEU A 43 -12.55 -10.36 11.88
N ALA A 44 -13.76 -10.56 11.39
CA ALA A 44 -14.08 -11.59 10.42
C ALA A 44 -14.13 -10.97 9.02
N TYR A 45 -13.29 -11.47 8.12
CA TYR A 45 -13.28 -11.12 6.70
C TYR A 45 -14.10 -12.12 5.89
N VAL A 46 -15.00 -11.63 5.06
CA VAL A 46 -15.82 -12.43 4.15
C VAL A 46 -15.37 -12.12 2.72
N PRO A 47 -14.44 -12.92 2.14
CA PRO A 47 -13.93 -12.67 0.81
C PRO A 47 -15.05 -12.75 -0.23
N ASN A 48 -14.86 -12.05 -1.34
CA ASN A 48 -15.54 -12.36 -2.59
C ASN A 48 -14.56 -13.01 -3.55
N GLY A 49 -15.01 -13.32 -4.77
CA GLY A 49 -14.16 -13.90 -5.82
C GLY A 49 -13.12 -12.92 -6.38
N LEU A 50 -12.96 -11.70 -5.84
CA LEU A 50 -11.99 -10.73 -6.33
C LEU A 50 -10.64 -10.96 -5.65
N TRP A 51 -9.88 -11.88 -6.22
CA TRP A 51 -8.51 -12.17 -5.84
C TRP A 51 -7.60 -12.16 -7.06
N ILE A 52 -6.31 -11.94 -6.81
CA ILE A 52 -5.29 -11.91 -7.85
C ILE A 52 -4.02 -12.61 -7.37
N ARG A 53 -3.32 -13.25 -8.31
CA ARG A 53 -1.95 -13.71 -8.10
C ARG A 53 -1.02 -12.81 -8.90
N LEU A 54 -0.15 -12.11 -8.18
CA LEU A 54 0.88 -11.25 -8.78
C LEU A 54 2.07 -12.10 -9.25
N ARG A 55 2.86 -11.55 -10.17
CA ARG A 55 4.18 -12.13 -10.48
C ARG A 55 5.05 -12.12 -9.23
N THR A 56 5.83 -13.18 -9.06
CA THR A 56 6.66 -13.39 -7.87
C THR A 56 7.59 -12.21 -7.63
N GLU A 57 8.28 -11.75 -8.66
CA GLU A 57 9.26 -10.67 -8.59
C GLU A 57 8.60 -9.35 -8.17
N PHE A 58 7.40 -9.08 -8.69
CA PHE A 58 6.65 -7.88 -8.34
C PHE A 58 6.17 -7.92 -6.89
N ARG A 59 5.62 -9.05 -6.43
CA ARG A 59 5.19 -9.21 -5.02
C ARG A 59 6.37 -9.10 -4.06
N GLN A 60 7.50 -9.73 -4.37
CA GLN A 60 8.71 -9.64 -3.58
C GLN A 60 9.26 -8.21 -3.56
N GLY A 61 9.23 -7.52 -4.70
CA GLY A 61 9.56 -6.10 -4.80
C GLY A 61 8.66 -5.23 -3.90
N MET A 62 7.34 -5.46 -3.89
CA MET A 62 6.41 -4.76 -2.99
C MET A 62 6.72 -5.03 -1.50
N LEU A 63 7.07 -6.27 -1.14
CA LEU A 63 7.49 -6.62 0.22
C LEU A 63 8.76 -5.87 0.63
N SER A 64 9.80 -5.90 -0.20
CA SER A 64 11.04 -5.15 0.03
C SER A 64 10.77 -3.65 0.10
N LEU A 65 9.89 -3.13 -0.76
CA LEU A 65 9.50 -1.71 -0.79
C LEU A 65 8.85 -1.29 0.53
N TYR A 66 7.87 -2.04 1.03
CA TYR A 66 7.22 -1.72 2.32
C TYR A 66 8.21 -1.81 3.49
N ARG A 67 9.01 -2.86 3.54
CA ARG A 67 10.00 -3.05 4.62
C ARG A 67 11.01 -1.92 4.65
N SER A 68 11.61 -1.60 3.51
CA SER A 68 12.61 -0.54 3.40
C SER A 68 12.03 0.84 3.70
N PHE A 69 10.85 1.14 3.17
CA PHE A 69 10.17 2.42 3.39
C PHE A 69 9.87 2.67 4.88
N TYR A 70 9.24 1.72 5.57
CA TYR A 70 8.86 1.89 6.98
C TYR A 70 10.03 1.71 7.96
N ASN A 71 11.11 1.05 7.56
CA ASN A 71 12.36 0.97 8.33
C ASN A 71 13.35 2.10 8.00
N SER A 72 13.02 2.98 7.05
CA SER A 72 13.90 4.06 6.59
C SER A 72 15.24 3.58 6.03
N ASP A 73 15.25 2.43 5.34
CA ASP A 73 16.41 1.89 4.62
C ASP A 73 16.40 2.35 3.16
N GLU A 74 17.03 3.50 2.90
CA GLU A 74 17.06 4.11 1.56
C GLU A 74 17.75 3.23 0.51
N GLN A 75 18.75 2.43 0.90
CA GLN A 75 19.48 1.58 -0.04
C GLN A 75 18.60 0.42 -0.51
N GLU A 76 17.95 -0.27 0.43
CA GLU A 76 17.01 -1.33 0.09
C GLU A 76 15.76 -0.77 -0.62
N PHE A 77 15.35 0.45 -0.30
CA PHE A 77 14.24 1.14 -0.98
C PHE A 77 14.55 1.35 -2.46
N GLU A 78 15.73 1.90 -2.80
CA GLU A 78 16.15 2.03 -4.19
C GLU A 78 16.30 0.67 -4.88
N HIS A 79 16.80 -0.35 -4.17
CA HIS A 79 16.93 -1.70 -4.71
C HIS A 79 15.57 -2.30 -5.08
N ALA A 80 14.58 -2.19 -4.19
CA ALA A 80 13.21 -2.64 -4.42
C ALA A 80 12.58 -1.94 -5.64
N LEU A 81 12.77 -0.63 -5.77
CA LEU A 81 12.26 0.13 -6.92
C LEU A 81 12.90 -0.29 -8.25
N MET A 82 14.19 -0.65 -8.23
CA MET A 82 14.86 -1.21 -9.42
C MET A 82 14.31 -2.60 -9.77
N GLN A 83 14.12 -3.48 -8.78
CA GLN A 83 13.55 -4.82 -8.99
C GLN A 83 12.12 -4.76 -9.57
N MET A 84 11.31 -3.81 -9.11
CA MET A 84 9.95 -3.59 -9.60
C MET A 84 9.91 -2.92 -10.98
N GLY A 85 11.06 -2.51 -11.52
CA GLY A 85 11.15 -1.78 -12.78
C GLY A 85 10.64 -0.34 -12.70
N MET A 86 10.49 0.23 -11.50
CA MET A 86 10.12 1.64 -11.31
C MET A 86 11.33 2.55 -11.49
N LEU A 87 12.52 2.12 -11.05
CA LEU A 87 13.79 2.76 -11.36
C LEU A 87 14.49 2.04 -12.50
N LYS A 88 14.97 2.81 -13.49
CA LYS A 88 15.80 2.31 -14.60
C LYS A 88 17.27 2.72 -14.40
N PRO A 89 18.26 1.90 -14.81
CA PRO A 89 19.68 2.22 -14.65
C PRO A 89 20.11 3.51 -15.38
N ASP A 90 19.48 3.83 -16.50
CA ASP A 90 19.74 4.97 -17.37
C ASP A 90 18.93 6.22 -17.00
N MET A 91 18.13 6.16 -15.93
CA MET A 91 17.34 7.29 -15.45
C MET A 91 18.24 8.43 -14.94
N SER A 92 17.90 9.67 -15.31
CA SER A 92 18.58 10.86 -14.80
C SER A 92 18.46 10.97 -13.28
N ALA A 93 19.45 11.58 -12.62
CA ALA A 93 19.40 11.83 -11.18
C ALA A 93 18.18 12.67 -10.75
N ALA A 94 17.76 13.61 -11.61
CA ALA A 94 16.58 14.45 -11.37
C ALA A 94 15.29 13.62 -11.38
N SER A 95 15.06 12.82 -12.42
CA SER A 95 13.90 11.93 -12.51
C SER A 95 13.87 10.90 -11.37
N ARG A 96 15.04 10.39 -10.96
CA ARG A 96 15.16 9.48 -9.81
C ARG A 96 14.72 10.16 -8.51
N SER A 97 15.20 11.38 -8.27
CA SER A 97 14.81 12.15 -7.08
C SER A 97 13.31 12.48 -7.08
N GLU A 98 12.75 12.84 -8.24
CA GLU A 98 11.34 13.15 -8.41
C GLU A 98 10.46 11.93 -8.11
N LEU A 99 10.75 10.76 -8.69
CA LEU A 99 10.00 9.53 -8.42
C LEU A 99 10.01 9.17 -6.94
N LYS A 100 11.18 9.26 -6.28
CA LYS A 100 11.27 8.97 -4.85
C LYS A 100 10.42 9.95 -4.04
N ALA A 101 10.48 11.24 -4.34
CA ALA A 101 9.65 12.25 -3.67
C ALA A 101 8.15 11.96 -3.83
N LEU A 102 7.71 11.59 -5.04
CA LEU A 102 6.32 11.20 -5.31
C LEU A 102 5.90 9.96 -4.52
N LEU A 103 6.77 8.94 -4.41
CA LEU A 103 6.49 7.74 -3.63
C LEU A 103 6.43 8.02 -2.13
N HIS A 104 7.32 8.86 -1.60
CA HIS A 104 7.25 9.31 -0.21
C HIS A 104 5.94 10.05 0.09
N GLN A 105 5.51 10.93 -0.82
CA GLN A 105 4.22 11.61 -0.71
C GLN A 105 3.06 10.62 -0.77
N HIS A 106 3.13 9.63 -1.67
CA HIS A 106 2.08 8.64 -1.87
C HIS A 106 1.87 7.72 -0.65
N PHE A 107 2.96 7.20 -0.08
CA PHE A 107 2.86 6.34 1.10
C PHE A 107 2.49 7.10 2.38
N GLY A 108 2.74 8.41 2.42
CA GLY A 108 2.32 9.31 3.48
C GLY A 108 3.49 9.95 4.23
N ILE A 109 3.29 11.21 4.63
CA ILE A 109 4.31 12.04 5.29
C ILE A 109 4.40 11.71 6.79
N ASP A 110 3.27 11.56 7.48
CA ASP A 110 3.21 11.15 8.88
C ASP A 110 2.69 9.72 9.00
N GLN A 111 3.61 8.78 9.10
CA GLN A 111 3.34 7.34 9.16
C GLN A 111 2.86 6.89 10.56
N GLN A 112 3.04 7.72 11.59
CA GLN A 112 2.68 7.39 12.98
C GLN A 112 1.25 7.82 13.33
N GLN A 113 0.72 8.80 12.60
CA GLN A 113 -0.66 9.31 12.78
C GLN A 113 -1.40 9.45 11.45
N GLN A 114 -1.18 8.50 10.52
CA GLN A 114 -1.72 8.57 9.18
C GLN A 114 -3.26 8.51 9.22
N ARG A 115 -3.88 9.53 8.63
CA ARG A 115 -5.31 9.56 8.33
C ARG A 115 -5.51 9.33 6.85
N PHE A 116 -6.40 8.41 6.52
CA PHE A 116 -6.65 8.01 5.15
C PHE A 116 -7.70 8.91 4.51
N SER A 117 -7.42 9.36 3.29
CA SER A 117 -8.36 10.11 2.45
C SER A 117 -8.30 9.60 1.03
N ILE A 118 -9.45 9.23 0.46
CA ILE A 118 -9.50 8.71 -0.90
C ILE A 118 -9.15 9.80 -1.93
N ASP A 119 -9.47 11.06 -1.65
CA ASP A 119 -9.21 12.17 -2.56
C ASP A 119 -7.72 12.54 -2.58
N THR A 120 -7.08 12.62 -1.41
CA THR A 120 -5.61 12.79 -1.32
C THR A 120 -4.88 11.64 -2.00
N PHE A 121 -5.37 10.41 -1.83
CA PHE A 121 -4.81 9.23 -2.45
C PHE A 121 -4.94 9.24 -3.99
N LYS A 122 -6.10 9.63 -4.52
CA LYS A 122 -6.28 9.77 -5.98
C LYS A 122 -5.32 10.82 -6.54
N SER A 123 -5.21 11.96 -5.87
CA SER A 123 -4.28 13.03 -6.28
C SER A 123 -2.84 12.53 -6.33
N SER A 124 -2.37 11.79 -5.31
CA SER A 124 -1.00 11.27 -5.32
C SER A 124 -0.79 10.18 -6.37
N PHE A 125 -1.82 9.41 -6.70
CA PHE A 125 -1.79 8.48 -7.82
C PHE A 125 -1.72 9.21 -9.17
N ASP A 126 -2.49 10.28 -9.35
CA ASP A 126 -2.46 11.10 -10.57
C ASP A 126 -1.06 11.71 -10.80
N ASP A 127 -0.40 12.17 -9.73
CA ASP A 127 0.97 12.68 -9.79
C ASP A 127 1.96 11.57 -10.22
N LEU A 128 1.86 10.37 -9.62
CA LEU A 128 2.68 9.21 -9.99
C LEU A 128 2.44 8.79 -11.45
N PHE A 129 1.18 8.71 -11.90
CA PHE A 129 0.86 8.37 -13.28
C PHE A 129 1.35 9.45 -14.25
N GLY A 130 1.25 10.73 -13.89
CA GLY A 130 1.81 11.84 -14.64
C GLY A 130 3.31 11.66 -14.86
N PHE A 131 4.05 11.31 -13.81
CA PHE A 131 5.48 10.99 -13.91
C PHE A 131 5.74 9.81 -14.86
N PHE A 132 5.00 8.71 -14.72
CA PHE A 132 5.18 7.54 -15.58
C PHE A 132 4.91 7.84 -17.05
N ILE A 133 3.86 8.60 -17.35
CA ILE A 133 3.53 9.01 -18.72
C ILE A 133 4.65 9.91 -19.28
N ALA A 134 5.10 10.91 -18.51
CA ALA A 134 6.14 11.83 -18.95
C ALA A 134 7.50 11.15 -19.22
N ASN A 135 7.76 10.02 -18.57
CA ASN A 135 9.00 9.26 -18.69
C ASN A 135 8.86 7.96 -19.52
N ASP A 136 7.79 7.84 -20.32
CA ASP A 136 7.49 6.69 -21.19
C ASP A 136 7.59 5.32 -20.47
N TYR A 137 7.00 5.25 -19.29
CA TYR A 137 6.89 4.01 -18.53
C TYR A 137 5.74 3.16 -19.03
N LYS A 138 6.03 1.88 -19.27
CA LYS A 138 5.01 0.84 -19.43
C LYS A 138 4.84 0.11 -18.12
N LEU A 139 3.88 0.56 -17.31
CA LEU A 139 3.54 -0.13 -16.08
C LEU A 139 2.92 -1.49 -16.39
N HIS A 140 3.39 -2.52 -15.69
CA HIS A 140 2.75 -3.83 -15.75
C HIS A 140 1.34 -3.78 -15.15
N SER A 141 0.45 -4.66 -15.60
CA SER A 141 -0.93 -4.77 -15.06
C SER A 141 -0.98 -5.01 -13.55
N ASP A 142 0.10 -5.54 -12.96
CA ASP A 142 0.22 -5.75 -11.52
C ASP A 142 0.01 -4.43 -10.75
N PHE A 143 0.55 -3.31 -11.24
CA PHE A 143 0.37 -2.00 -10.64
C PHE A 143 -1.10 -1.56 -10.62
N VAL A 144 -1.87 -1.91 -11.65
CA VAL A 144 -3.31 -1.61 -11.72
C VAL A 144 -4.05 -2.36 -10.61
N PHE A 145 -3.72 -3.63 -10.38
CA PHE A 145 -4.34 -4.40 -9.30
C PHE A 145 -3.93 -3.93 -7.91
N VAL A 146 -2.68 -3.50 -7.72
CA VAL A 146 -2.26 -2.83 -6.47
C VAL A 146 -3.02 -1.53 -6.26
N GLY A 147 -3.25 -0.74 -7.32
CA GLY A 147 -4.09 0.44 -7.28
C GLY A 147 -5.50 0.12 -6.77
N PHE A 148 -6.15 -0.91 -7.33
CA PHE A 148 -7.47 -1.35 -6.83
C PHE A 148 -7.43 -1.81 -5.37
N TYR A 149 -6.39 -2.55 -4.98
CA TYR A 149 -6.22 -3.02 -3.60
C TYR A 149 -6.12 -1.86 -2.62
N LEU A 150 -5.31 -0.85 -2.94
CA LEU A 150 -5.15 0.37 -2.15
C LEU A 150 -6.45 1.22 -2.14
N ILE A 151 -7.15 1.35 -3.26
CA ILE A 151 -8.45 2.08 -3.29
C ILE A 151 -9.42 1.47 -2.29
N THR A 152 -9.60 0.14 -2.30
CA THR A 152 -10.56 -0.50 -1.39
C THR A 152 -10.13 -0.41 0.07
N LEU A 153 -8.81 -0.46 0.34
CA LEU A 153 -8.24 -0.19 1.66
C LEU A 153 -8.59 1.23 2.13
N TYR A 154 -8.28 2.24 1.33
CA TYR A 154 -8.49 3.65 1.66
C TYR A 154 -9.97 3.96 1.91
N LEU A 155 -10.88 3.41 1.10
CA LEU A 155 -12.33 3.57 1.30
C LEU A 155 -12.77 3.08 2.69
N THR A 156 -12.21 1.96 3.16
CA THR A 156 -12.55 1.40 4.48
C THR A 156 -11.90 2.18 5.62
N LEU A 157 -10.64 2.57 5.48
CA LEU A 157 -9.93 3.32 6.52
C LEU A 157 -10.46 4.76 6.66
N GLU A 158 -10.81 5.41 5.55
CA GLU A 158 -11.48 6.72 5.57
C GLU A 158 -12.83 6.65 6.28
N GLN A 159 -13.62 5.59 6.05
CA GLN A 159 -14.87 5.35 6.77
C GLN A 159 -14.66 5.12 8.28
N CYS A 160 -13.54 4.54 8.69
CA CYS A 160 -13.19 4.44 10.12
C CYS A 160 -12.88 5.82 10.72
N GLY A 161 -12.31 6.72 9.91
CA GLY A 161 -12.07 8.12 10.27
C GLY A 161 -11.02 8.33 11.35
N GLN A 162 -10.22 7.30 11.67
CA GLN A 162 -9.18 7.35 12.71
C GLN A 162 -7.78 7.53 12.12
N SER A 163 -6.84 7.90 12.99
CA SER A 163 -5.40 7.92 12.68
C SER A 163 -4.73 6.62 13.12
N HIS A 164 -3.82 6.12 12.28
CA HIS A 164 -3.15 4.82 12.45
C HIS A 164 -1.63 4.98 12.43
N ASP A 165 -0.94 4.20 13.26
CA ASP A 165 0.52 4.06 13.22
C ASP A 165 0.87 2.97 12.20
N VAL A 166 0.84 3.35 10.93
CA VAL A 166 1.06 2.43 9.80
C VAL A 166 2.48 1.88 9.84
N ARG A 167 3.44 2.68 10.31
CA ARG A 167 4.82 2.21 10.51
C ARG A 167 4.86 1.07 11.52
N ALA A 168 4.33 1.26 12.72
CA ALA A 168 4.33 0.23 13.75
C ALA A 168 3.58 -1.04 13.28
N ILE A 169 2.44 -0.88 12.61
CA ILE A 169 1.66 -1.99 12.08
C ILE A 169 2.44 -2.76 11.00
N SER A 170 3.05 -2.06 10.04
CA SER A 170 3.86 -2.66 8.99
C SER A 170 5.06 -3.40 9.58
N CYS A 171 5.85 -2.75 10.45
CA CYS A 171 7.01 -3.36 11.08
C CYS A 171 6.64 -4.61 11.91
N ALA A 172 5.53 -4.58 12.64
CA ALA A 172 5.07 -5.73 13.42
C ALA A 172 4.55 -6.89 12.55
N THR A 173 4.13 -6.60 11.32
CA THR A 173 3.48 -7.59 10.43
C THR A 173 4.45 -8.17 9.42
N LEU A 174 5.33 -7.34 8.87
CA LEU A 174 6.27 -7.70 7.80
C LEU A 174 7.71 -7.89 8.31
N GLY A 175 8.03 -7.42 9.52
CA GLY A 175 9.35 -7.52 10.14
C GLY A 175 9.77 -8.94 10.51
#